data_AF-J9DRL2-F1
#
_entry.id   AF-J9DRL2-F1
#
_cell.length_a   1.000
_cell.length_b   1.000
_cell.length_c   1.000
_cell.angle_alpha   90.00
_cell.angle_beta   90.00
_cell.angle_gamma   90.00
#
_symmetry.space_group_name_H-M   'P 1'
#
loop_
_entity.id
_entity.type
_entity.pdbx_description
1 polymer ?
#
loop_
_entity_poly.entity_id
_entity_poly.type
_entity_poly.pdbx_seq_one_letter_code
_entity_poly.pdbx_strand_id
1 'polypeptide(L)'
;MQNNTKKTTAIAILHSDRGNVSGTIRFQQDHKNLTTINGEIKGLTPGLHGFHVHQYGDTTNGCISAGPHFNPYNKTHSDPT
;
A
#
# COMPACT_ATOMS: atom_id res chain seq x y z
N MET A 1 6.38 -22.53 26.94
CA MET A 1 6.90 -22.52 25.55
C MET A 1 6.31 -21.30 24.86
N GLN A 2 7.12 -20.26 24.62
CA GLN A 2 6.67 -19.06 23.92
C GLN A 2 6.57 -19.40 22.42
N ASN A 3 5.35 -19.43 21.88
CA ASN A 3 5.15 -19.54 20.44
C ASN A 3 5.66 -18.26 19.79
N ASN A 4 6.90 -18.30 19.28
CA ASN A 4 7.55 -17.17 18.64
C ASN A 4 7.03 -17.08 17.19
N THR A 5 5.81 -16.58 17.07
CA THR A 5 5.14 -16.35 15.79
C THR A 5 5.89 -15.24 15.03
N LYS A 6 6.62 -15.62 13.98
CA LYS A 6 7.45 -14.70 13.19
C LYS A 6 6.56 -13.71 12.42
N LYS A 7 6.49 -12.51 12.96
CA LYS A 7 5.80 -11.35 12.41
C LYS A 7 6.56 -10.81 11.20
N THR A 8 5.90 -10.74 10.05
CA THR A 8 6.49 -10.14 8.83
C THR A 8 5.96 -8.72 8.67
N THR A 9 6.86 -7.77 8.42
CA THR A 9 6.51 -6.36 8.31
C THR A 9 7.07 -5.77 7.03
N ALA A 10 6.33 -4.82 6.46
CA ALA A 10 6.80 -3.97 5.36
C ALA A 10 6.32 -2.53 5.59
N ILE A 11 7.04 -1.56 5.02
CA ILE A 11 6.72 -0.14 5.13
C ILE A 11 6.79 0.48 3.73
N ALA A 12 5.77 1.25 3.37
CA ALA A 12 5.77 2.11 2.20
C ALA A 12 5.78 3.57 2.67
N ILE A 13 6.73 4.35 2.18
CA ILE A 13 6.79 5.79 2.39
C ILE A 13 6.26 6.46 1.13
N LEU A 14 5.25 7.31 1.30
CA LEU A 14 4.58 7.99 0.21
C LEU A 14 5.08 9.43 0.15
N HIS A 15 5.56 9.83 -1.02
CA HIS A 15 5.91 11.21 -1.35
C HIS A 15 5.29 11.57 -2.68
N SER A 16 4.66 12.74 -2.75
CA SER A 16 4.16 13.25 -4.01
C SER A 16 5.29 13.90 -4.82
N ASP A 17 5.33 13.62 -6.12
CA ASP A 17 6.20 14.34 -7.07
C ASP A 17 5.76 15.80 -7.25
N ARG A 18 4.49 16.11 -6.92
CA ARG A 18 3.89 17.45 -7.05
C ARG A 18 2.99 17.76 -5.85
N GLY A 19 3.28 18.84 -5.13
CA GLY A 19 2.51 19.26 -3.96
C GLY A 19 3.08 18.74 -2.64
N ASN A 20 2.24 18.70 -1.61
CA ASN A 20 2.65 18.45 -0.22
C ASN A 20 2.03 17.18 0.39
N VAL A 21 1.53 16.26 -0.45
CA VAL A 21 1.03 14.97 0.02
C VAL A 21 2.20 14.08 0.43
N SER A 22 2.12 13.53 1.63
CA SER A 22 3.11 12.59 2.16
C SER A 22 2.45 11.63 3.14
N GLY A 23 3.05 10.46 3.34
CA GLY A 23 2.49 9.48 4.25
C GLY A 23 3.40 8.30 4.53
N THR A 24 3.00 7.48 5.50
CA THR A 24 3.67 6.22 5.82
C THR A 24 2.63 5.15 6.06
N ILE A 25 2.74 4.05 5.32
CA ILE A 25 1.87 2.88 5.44
C ILE A 25 2.70 1.71 5.95
N ARG A 26 2.22 1.05 6.99
CA ARG A 26 2.81 -0.15 7.59
C ARG A 26 1.93 -1.35 7.28
N PHE A 27 2.55 -2.39 6.75
CA PHE A 27 1.96 -3.70 6.52
C PHE A 27 2.48 -4.65 7.58
N GLN A 28 1.59 -5.45 8.14
CA GLN A 28 1.94 -6.35 9.23
C GLN A 28 1.16 -7.66 9.11
N GLN A 29 1.89 -8.75 9.01
CA GLN A 29 1.35 -10.10 8.89
C GLN A 29 1.78 -10.93 10.10
N ASP A 30 0.82 -11.23 10.97
CA ASP A 30 1.06 -11.89 12.25
C ASP A 30 0.98 -13.41 12.13
N HIS A 31 -0.06 -13.95 11.46
CA HIS A 31 -0.19 -15.34 10.96
C HIS A 31 -1.47 -15.52 10.13
N LYS A 32 -1.59 -16.65 9.40
CA LYS A 32 -2.79 -17.08 8.62
C LYS A 32 -3.15 -16.19 7.42
N ASN A 33 -2.16 -15.70 6.68
CA ASN A 33 -2.36 -14.96 5.42
C ASN A 33 -3.12 -13.62 5.53
N LEU A 34 -3.48 -13.18 6.73
CA LEU A 34 -4.09 -11.86 6.95
C LEU A 34 -3.01 -10.80 7.17
N THR A 35 -3.14 -9.69 6.45
CA THR A 35 -2.24 -8.54 6.57
C THR A 35 -3.03 -7.35 7.08
N THR A 36 -2.62 -6.80 8.22
CA THR A 36 -3.14 -5.53 8.72
C THR A 36 -2.36 -4.39 8.07
N ILE A 37 -3.09 -3.40 7.56
CA ILE A 37 -2.55 -2.20 6.94
C ILE A 37 -2.93 -1.01 7.83
N ASN A 38 -1.94 -0.28 8.34
CA ASN A 38 -2.13 0.92 9.15
C ASN A 38 -1.23 2.03 8.65
N GLY A 39 -1.71 3.27 8.64
CA GLY A 39 -0.88 4.39 8.23
C GLY A 39 -1.58 5.72 8.33
N GLU A 40 -0.83 6.76 8.01
CA GLU A 40 -1.31 8.15 7.96
C GLU A 40 -0.83 8.78 6.65
N ILE A 41 -1.73 9.50 5.98
CA ILE A 41 -1.43 10.31 4.80
C ILE A 41 -1.92 11.74 5.08
N LYS A 42 -1.07 12.73 4.84
CA LYS A 42 -1.32 14.15 5.10
C LYS A 42 -1.32 14.93 3.79
N GLY A 43 -1.95 16.12 3.80
CA GLY A 43 -1.95 17.05 2.68
C GLY A 43 -2.97 16.72 1.57
N LEU A 44 -3.81 15.70 1.76
CA LEU A 44 -4.91 15.39 0.85
C LEU A 44 -6.03 16.44 0.99
N THR A 45 -6.74 16.68 -0.10
CA THR A 45 -7.99 17.45 -0.06
C THR A 45 -9.07 16.66 0.71
N PRO A 46 -10.06 17.34 1.33
CA PRO A 46 -11.18 16.63 1.95
C PRO A 46 -11.92 15.74 0.96
N GLY A 47 -12.27 14.51 1.37
CA GLY A 47 -12.99 13.54 0.55
C GLY A 47 -12.45 12.12 0.68
N LEU A 48 -13.06 11.20 -0.05
CA LEU A 48 -12.57 9.83 -0.19
C LEU A 48 -11.50 9.78 -1.29
N HIS A 49 -10.45 9.00 -1.05
CA HIS A 49 -9.34 8.81 -1.98
C HIS A 49 -9.13 7.31 -2.21
N GLY A 50 -8.87 6.92 -3.45
CA GLY A 50 -8.54 5.54 -3.78
C GLY A 50 -7.17 5.15 -3.24
N PHE A 51 -7.02 3.91 -2.79
CA PHE A 51 -5.77 3.38 -2.27
C PHE A 51 -5.52 1.99 -2.86
N HIS A 52 -4.44 1.85 -3.62
CA HIS A 52 -4.12 0.63 -4.37
C HIS A 52 -2.66 0.26 -4.21
N VAL A 53 -2.36 -1.05 -4.28
CA VAL A 53 -0.99 -1.54 -4.49
C VAL A 53 -0.79 -1.72 -5.98
N HIS A 54 0.22 -1.07 -6.53
CA HIS A 54 0.58 -1.18 -7.94
C HIS A 54 1.50 -2.39 -8.18
N GLN A 55 1.55 -2.85 -9.43
CA GLN A 55 2.31 -4.05 -9.80
C GLN A 55 3.82 -3.89 -9.61
N TYR A 56 4.36 -2.68 -9.83
CA TYR A 56 5.79 -2.42 -9.77
C TYR A 56 6.13 -1.39 -8.68
N GLY A 57 7.27 -1.61 -8.02
CA GLY A 57 7.89 -0.62 -7.13
C GLY A 57 8.78 0.38 -7.87
N ASP A 58 8.41 0.74 -9.09
CA ASP A 58 9.17 1.65 -9.96
C ASP A 58 8.58 3.06 -9.89
N THR A 59 9.40 4.02 -9.48
CA THR A 59 9.06 5.45 -9.38
C THR A 59 9.94 6.34 -10.27
N THR A 60 10.69 5.75 -11.21
CA THR A 60 11.69 6.47 -12.03
C THR A 60 11.09 7.54 -12.94
N ASN A 61 9.87 7.35 -13.42
CA ASN A 61 9.06 8.36 -14.10
C ASN A 61 7.75 8.62 -13.33
N GLY A 62 7.92 8.88 -12.02
CA GLY A 62 6.84 9.13 -11.07
C GLY A 62 5.87 7.95 -10.93
N CYS A 63 4.65 8.22 -10.45
CA CYS A 63 3.62 7.20 -10.22
C CYS A 63 3.17 6.45 -11.49
N ILE A 64 3.46 6.98 -12.68
CA ILE A 64 3.11 6.33 -13.96
C ILE A 64 3.87 5.00 -14.12
N SER A 65 5.11 4.93 -13.65
CA SER A 65 5.97 3.75 -13.81
C SER A 65 5.59 2.60 -12.89
N ALA A 66 4.79 2.86 -11.86
CA ALA A 66 4.29 1.82 -10.96
C ALA A 66 3.38 0.80 -11.69
N GLY A 67 2.86 1.17 -12.87
CA GLY A 67 2.07 0.28 -13.72
C GLY A 67 0.61 0.14 -13.25
N PRO A 68 -0.12 -0.91 -13.68
CA PRO A 68 -1.49 -1.13 -13.27
C PRO A 68 -1.58 -1.62 -11.81
N HIS A 69 -2.81 -1.83 -11.32
CA HIS A 69 -3.03 -2.44 -10.02
C HIS A 69 -2.43 -3.85 -9.97
N PHE A 70 -1.82 -4.22 -8.85
CA PHE A 70 -1.32 -5.57 -8.63
C PHE A 70 -2.48 -6.57 -8.70
N ASN A 71 -2.49 -7.40 -9.74
CA ASN A 71 -3.59 -8.31 -10.04
C ASN A 71 -3.07 -9.70 -10.47
N PRO A 72 -2.48 -10.47 -9.54
CA PRO A 72 -1.85 -11.75 -9.85
C PRO A 72 -2.85 -12.82 -10.35
N TYR A 73 -4.15 -12.59 -10.17
CA TYR A 73 -5.21 -13.54 -10.54
C TYR A 73 -6.05 -13.07 -11.74
N ASN A 74 -5.63 -12.00 -12.42
CA ASN A 74 -6.28 -11.44 -13.60
C ASN A 74 -7.80 -11.26 -13.45
N LYS A 75 -8.23 -10.65 -12.34
CA LYS A 75 -9.64 -10.34 -12.07
C LYS A 75 -10.00 -8.95 -12.57
N THR A 76 -11.27 -8.73 -12.89
CA THR A 76 -11.80 -7.37 -13.10
C THR A 76 -11.63 -6.56 -11.82
N HIS A 77 -11.36 -5.26 -11.95
CA HIS A 77 -11.27 -4.36 -10.80
C HIS A 77 -12.56 -4.43 -9.95
N SER A 78 -12.43 -4.55 -8.64
CA SER A 78 -13.54 -4.49 -7.69
C SER A 78 -13.13 -3.74 -6.42
N ASP A 79 -14.13 -3.26 -5.67
CA ASP A 79 -13.92 -2.70 -4.34
C ASP A 79 -13.57 -3.81 -3.32
N PRO A 80 -12.98 -3.47 -2.16
CA PRO A 80 -12.55 -4.45 -1.14
C PRO A 80 -13.67 -5.25 -0.42
N THR A 81 -14.90 -5.28 -0.92
CA THR A 81 -16.08 -5.85 -0.23
C THR A 81 -15.99 -7.35 0.03
#